data_AF-A0A8C8UHD3-F1
#
_entry.id   AF-A0A8C8UHD3-F1
#
_cell.length_a   1.000
_cell.length_b   1.000
_cell.length_c   1.000
_cell.angle_alpha   90.00
_cell.angle_beta   90.00
_cell.angle_gamma   90.00
#
_symmetry.space_group_name_H-M   'P 1'
#
loop_
_entity.id
_entity.type
_entity.pdbx_description
1 polymer ?
#
loop_
_entity_poly.entity_id
_entity_poly.type
_entity_poly.pdbx_seq_one_letter_code
_entity_poly.pdbx_strand_id
1 'polypeptide(L)'
;MGCARWLALGGLLALAGLLQARLLLPNQAGFGECDRFFYAGTPPAGLETEAHVKICQRFAGAERFATLYSPGHRIPVFSAFRAARPAPLSTEQRGLLEPQLSSI
;
A
#
# COMPACT_ATOMS: atom_id res chain seq x y z
N MET A 1 -24.32 -36.62 10.30
CA MET A 1 -23.17 -35.88 10.87
C MET A 1 -22.22 -35.51 9.73
N GLY A 2 -21.94 -34.22 9.52
CA GLY A 2 -20.61 -33.79 9.08
C GLY A 2 -20.31 -33.47 7.60
N CYS A 3 -21.16 -32.71 6.88
CA CYS A 3 -20.70 -32.03 5.64
C CYS A 3 -20.69 -30.49 5.73
N ALA A 4 -21.38 -29.89 6.70
CA ALA A 4 -21.54 -28.44 6.77
C ALA A 4 -20.35 -27.68 7.39
N ARG A 5 -19.33 -28.37 7.89
CA ARG A 5 -18.17 -27.75 8.59
C ARG A 5 -17.00 -27.35 7.68
N TRP A 6 -17.00 -27.76 6.41
CA TRP A 6 -15.88 -27.49 5.50
C TRP A 6 -16.03 -26.22 4.64
N LEU A 7 -17.24 -25.70 4.49
CA LEU A 7 -17.48 -24.49 3.68
C LEU A 7 -17.20 -23.19 4.43
N ALA A 8 -17.22 -23.20 5.76
CA ALA A 8 -16.96 -22.01 6.58
C ALA A 8 -15.46 -21.61 6.58
N LEU A 9 -14.54 -22.57 6.45
CA LEU A 9 -13.09 -22.31 6.44
C LEU A 9 -12.60 -21.72 5.09
N GLY A 10 -13.23 -22.08 3.98
CA GLY A 10 -12.88 -21.54 2.65
C GLY A 10 -13.28 -20.07 2.46
N GLY A 11 -14.42 -19.66 3.04
CA GLY A 11 -14.91 -18.27 2.94
C GLY A 11 -14.04 -17.25 3.70
N LEU A 12 -13.48 -17.65 4.85
CA LEU A 12 -12.61 -16.79 5.67
C LEU A 12 -11.26 -16.47 5.01
N LEU A 13 -10.71 -17.40 4.22
CA LEU A 13 -9.46 -17.17 3.48
C LEU A 13 -9.64 -16.23 2.27
N ALA A 14 -10.82 -16.21 1.65
CA ALA A 14 -11.11 -15.34 0.51
C ALA A 14 -11.23 -13.84 0.90
N LEU A 15 -11.67 -13.55 2.13
CA LEU A 15 -11.84 -12.17 2.61
C LEU A 15 -10.51 -11.49 2.96
N ALA A 16 -9.48 -12.23 3.36
CA ALA A 16 -8.16 -11.68 3.65
C ALA A 16 -7.40 -11.20 2.40
N GLY A 17 -7.81 -11.64 1.20
CA GLY A 17 -7.15 -11.30 -0.06
C GLY A 17 -7.45 -9.89 -0.61
N LEU A 18 -8.40 -9.15 -0.01
CA LEU A 18 -8.84 -7.84 -0.51
C LEU A 18 -8.14 -6.65 0.16
N LEU A 19 -7.44 -6.88 1.29
CA LEU A 19 -6.69 -5.85 2.02
C LEU A 19 -5.19 -6.03 1.72
N GLN A 20 -4.75 -5.59 0.53
CA GLN A 20 -3.39 -5.84 0.07
C GLN A 20 -2.39 -4.72 0.37
N ALA A 21 -2.56 -3.84 1.36
CA ALA A 21 -1.36 -3.21 1.92
C ALA A 21 -0.63 -4.25 2.75
N ARG A 22 0.57 -4.63 2.30
CA ARG A 22 1.52 -5.25 3.21
C ARG A 22 2.16 -4.12 4.01
N LEU A 23 1.83 -4.03 5.29
CA LEU A 23 2.62 -3.20 6.21
C LEU A 23 4.01 -3.82 6.28
N LEU A 24 5.02 -3.04 5.92
CA LEU A 24 6.39 -3.49 6.07
C LEU A 24 6.75 -3.33 7.55
N LEU A 25 7.46 -4.32 8.09
CA LEU A 25 7.97 -4.20 9.44
C LEU A 25 8.84 -2.93 9.55
N PRO A 26 8.87 -2.28 10.73
CA PRO A 26 9.59 -1.04 10.96
C PRO A 26 11.10 -1.12 10.68
N ASN A 27 11.66 -2.32 10.46
CA ASN A 27 13.07 -2.55 10.22
C ASN A 27 13.41 -3.05 8.79
N GLN A 28 12.53 -2.82 7.80
CA GLN A 28 12.91 -3.02 6.40
C GLN A 28 13.69 -1.82 5.86
N ALA A 29 14.77 -2.11 5.13
CA ALA A 29 15.64 -1.08 4.56
C ALA A 29 14.89 -0.15 3.58
N GLY A 30 13.87 -0.66 2.87
CA GLY A 30 13.10 0.08 1.88
C GLY A 30 11.59 -0.19 1.96
N PHE A 31 10.91 0.03 0.84
CA PHE A 31 9.48 -0.10 0.63
C PHE A 31 9.10 -1.41 -0.09
N GLY A 32 9.99 -2.40 -0.11
CA GLY A 32 9.75 -3.71 -0.69
C GLY A 32 9.57 -3.62 -2.21
N GLU A 33 8.52 -4.24 -2.75
CA GLU A 33 8.20 -4.21 -4.19
C GLU A 33 7.91 -2.79 -4.71
N CYS A 34 7.61 -1.86 -3.80
CA CYS A 34 7.35 -0.46 -4.13
C CYS A 34 8.63 0.37 -4.29
N ASP A 35 9.84 -0.16 -4.01
CA ASP A 35 11.10 0.57 -4.21
C ASP A 35 11.28 1.04 -5.66
N ARG A 36 10.70 0.32 -6.62
CA ARG A 36 10.68 0.68 -8.05
C ARG A 36 10.08 2.05 -8.36
N PHE A 37 9.30 2.63 -7.44
CA PHE A 37 8.71 3.96 -7.61
C PHE A 37 9.68 5.10 -7.31
N PHE A 38 10.78 4.84 -6.60
CA PHE A 38 11.82 5.83 -6.39
C PHE A 38 12.76 5.94 -7.60
N TYR A 39 13.39 7.11 -7.72
CA TYR A 39 14.49 7.28 -8.66
C TYR A 39 15.63 6.32 -8.27
N ALA A 40 16.12 5.55 -9.25
CA ALA A 40 17.13 4.51 -9.05
C ALA A 40 16.81 3.46 -7.97
N GLY A 41 15.54 3.34 -7.52
CA GLY A 41 15.16 2.41 -6.46
C GLY A 41 15.53 2.87 -5.04
N THR A 42 15.97 4.12 -4.86
CA THR A 42 16.51 4.60 -3.59
C THR A 42 15.55 5.58 -2.92
N PRO A 43 14.99 5.26 -1.73
CA PRO A 43 14.16 6.18 -0.99
C PRO A 43 14.97 7.38 -0.45
N PRO A 44 14.32 8.54 -0.26
CA PRO A 44 14.98 9.72 0.30
C PRO A 44 15.41 9.49 1.75
N ALA A 45 16.64 9.86 2.08
CA ALA A 45 17.18 9.75 3.44
C ALA A 45 16.80 10.95 4.31
N GLY A 46 16.81 10.77 5.64
CA GLY A 46 16.67 11.85 6.62
C GLY A 46 15.24 12.28 6.95
N LEU A 47 14.22 11.65 6.35
CA LEU A 47 12.80 11.90 6.65
C LEU A 47 12.21 10.85 7.59
N GLU A 48 12.83 9.68 7.67
CA GLU A 48 12.34 8.54 8.44
C GLU A 48 12.72 8.67 9.93
N THR A 49 11.80 8.26 10.80
CA THR A 49 12.03 8.09 12.25
C THR A 49 11.43 6.75 12.68
N GLU A 50 11.78 6.24 13.86
CA GLU A 50 11.26 4.94 14.35
C GLU A 50 9.74 4.87 14.45
N ALA A 51 9.06 6.01 14.58
CA ALA A 51 7.59 6.07 14.66
C ALA A 51 6.90 6.04 13.28
N HIS A 52 7.66 6.12 12.18
CA HIS A 52 7.09 6.09 10.84
C HIS A 52 6.90 4.67 10.33
N VAL A 53 5.86 4.48 9.53
CA VAL A 53 5.51 3.21 8.90
C VAL A 53 5.75 3.30 7.41
N LYS A 54 6.47 2.31 6.88
CA LYS A 54 6.67 2.15 5.43
C LYS A 54 5.54 1.30 4.85
N ILE A 55 4.82 1.85 3.88
CA ILE A 55 3.67 1.22 3.26
C ILE A 55 3.97 1.01 1.77
N CYS A 56 3.87 -0.24 1.32
CA CYS A 56 3.75 -0.54 -0.10
C CYS A 56 2.27 -0.59 -0.48
N GLN A 57 1.74 0.49 -1.04
CA GLN A 57 0.33 0.62 -1.34
C GLN A 57 -0.02 -0.17 -2.62
N ARG A 58 -1.07 -1.00 -2.52
CA ARG A 58 -1.55 -1.83 -3.62
C ARG A 58 -3.02 -1.53 -3.93
N PHE A 59 -3.36 -1.55 -5.21
CA PHE A 59 -4.71 -1.42 -5.71
C PHE A 59 -4.93 -2.43 -6.83
N ALA A 60 -6.01 -3.22 -6.70
CA ALA A 60 -6.35 -4.31 -7.62
C ALA A 60 -5.18 -5.28 -7.87
N GLY A 61 -4.50 -5.73 -6.81
CA GLY A 61 -3.38 -6.68 -6.95
C GLY A 61 -2.03 -6.07 -7.29
N ALA A 62 -1.98 -4.80 -7.73
CA ALA A 62 -0.78 -4.17 -8.22
C ALA A 62 -0.30 -3.06 -7.29
N GLU A 63 1.01 -2.97 -7.08
CA GLU A 63 1.64 -1.84 -6.37
C GLU A 63 1.42 -0.55 -7.16
N ARG A 64 1.13 0.53 -6.44
CA ARG A 64 0.86 1.85 -7.03
C ARG A 64 1.74 2.95 -6.45
N PHE A 65 1.96 2.91 -5.14
CA PHE A 65 2.68 3.95 -4.40
C PHE A 65 3.57 3.35 -3.32
N ALA A 66 4.73 3.96 -3.08
CA ALA A 66 5.50 3.81 -1.84
C ALA A 66 5.18 4.99 -0.94
N THR A 67 4.78 4.76 0.31
CA THR A 67 4.38 5.86 1.21
C THR A 67 5.02 5.71 2.57
N LEU A 68 5.73 6.76 3.02
CA LEU A 68 6.16 6.89 4.40
C LEU A 68 5.04 7.58 5.18
N TYR A 69 4.48 6.90 6.16
CA TYR A 69 3.32 7.37 6.91
C TYR A 69 3.68 7.65 8.37
N SER A 70 3.12 8.73 8.92
CA SER A 70 3.19 9.03 10.34
C SER A 70 1.85 8.68 10.99
N PRO A 71 1.75 7.59 11.78
CA PRO A 71 0.53 7.24 12.49
C PRO A 71 0.14 8.30 13.53
N GLY A 72 1.13 8.89 14.21
CA GLY A 72 0.90 9.91 15.24
C GLY A 72 0.25 11.18 14.68
N HIS A 73 0.69 11.62 13.50
CA HIS A 73 0.13 12.81 12.84
C HIS A 73 -1.00 12.48 11.85
N ARG A 74 -1.22 11.19 11.56
CA ARG A 74 -2.15 10.69 10.54
C ARG A 74 -1.92 11.26 9.14
N ILE A 75 -0.66 11.50 8.77
CA ILE A 75 -0.30 12.08 7.47
C ILE A 75 0.71 11.20 6.72
N PRO A 76 0.64 11.15 5.38
CA PRO A 76 1.78 10.71 4.58
C PRO A 76 2.87 11.79 4.66
N VAL A 77 4.04 11.44 5.15
CA VAL A 77 5.22 12.32 5.12
C VAL A 77 5.65 12.53 3.68
N PHE A 78 5.67 11.45 2.89
CA PHE A 78 5.80 11.50 1.44
C PHE A 78 5.18 10.25 0.79
N SER A 79 4.88 10.39 -0.50
CA SER A 79 4.53 9.27 -1.39
C SER A 79 5.35 9.34 -2.68
N ALA A 80 5.78 8.20 -3.20
CA ALA A 80 6.49 8.08 -4.47
C ALA A 80 5.71 7.19 -5.45
N PHE A 81 5.68 7.61 -6.72
CA PHE A 81 5.04 6.91 -7.82
C PHE A 81 5.72 7.26 -9.15
N ARG A 82 5.46 6.45 -10.17
CA ARG A 82 5.83 6.76 -11.55
C ARG A 82 4.60 7.24 -12.29
N ALA A 83 4.60 8.50 -12.70
CA ALA A 83 3.57 9.02 -13.58
C ALA A 83 3.59 8.23 -14.91
N ALA A 84 2.42 7.75 -15.33
CA ALA A 84 2.26 7.24 -16.68
C ALA A 84 2.51 8.39 -17.68
N ARG A 85 2.81 8.05 -18.94
CA ARG A 85 2.79 9.05 -20.00
C ARG A 85 1.43 9.77 -19.97
N PRO A 86 1.39 11.09 -20.22
CA PRO A 86 0.13 11.81 -20.30
C PRO A 86 -0.78 11.11 -21.30
N ALA A 87 -1.88 10.54 -20.81
CA ALA A 87 -2.98 10.11 -21.67
C ALA A 87 -3.75 11.38 -22.10
N PRO A 88 -4.48 11.35 -23.23
CA PRO A 88 -5.49 12.36 -23.49
C PRO A 88 -6.39 12.45 -22.26
N LEU A 89 -6.72 13.67 -21.80
CA LEU A 89 -7.60 13.87 -20.65
C LEU A 89 -8.88 13.06 -20.84
N SER A 90 -9.01 11.97 -20.10
CA SER A 90 -10.25 11.21 -20.01
C SER A 90 -11.16 11.95 -19.05
N THR A 91 -12.40 12.22 -19.47
CA THR A 91 -13.38 13.07 -18.77
C THR A 91 -13.85 12.53 -17.42
N GLU A 92 -13.49 11.29 -17.06
CA GLU A 92 -13.86 10.64 -15.79
C GLU A 92 -12.63 10.48 -14.89
N GLN A 93 -12.23 11.57 -14.23
CA GLN A 93 -11.23 11.49 -13.16
C GLN A 93 -11.96 11.34 -11.82
N ARG A 94 -12.46 10.12 -11.58
CA ARG A 94 -13.08 9.79 -10.29
C ARG A 94 -12.00 9.88 -9.22
N GLY A 95 -12.16 10.78 -8.25
CA GLY A 95 -11.27 10.89 -7.11
C GLY A 95 -11.19 9.54 -6.38
N LEU A 96 -9.97 9.06 -6.15
CA LEU A 96 -9.71 7.85 -5.37
C LEU A 96 -9.05 8.25 -4.06
N LEU A 97 -9.58 7.75 -2.94
CA LEU A 97 -8.92 7.85 -1.65
C LEU A 97 -7.78 6.83 -1.59
N GLU A 98 -6.64 7.21 -1.00
CA GLU A 98 -5.56 6.27 -0.74
C GLU A 98 -6.06 5.11 0.14
N PRO A 99 -6.09 3.87 -0.39
CA PRO A 99 -6.99 2.83 0.10
C PRO A 99 -6.59 2.15 1.42
N GLN A 100 -5.49 2.55 2.07
CA GLN A 100 -4.83 1.74 3.11
C GLN A 100 -4.46 2.52 4.39
N LEU A 101 -4.94 3.75 4.56
CA LEU A 101 -4.67 4.58 5.75
C LEU A 101 -5.67 4.36 6.89
N SER A 102 -6.73 3.58 6.67
CA SER A 102 -7.80 3.34 7.66
C SER A 102 -7.50 2.18 8.62
N SER A 103 -6.50 1.34 8.33
CA SER A 103 -6.15 0.14 9.10
C SER A 103 -4.85 0.29 9.91
N ILE A 104 -4.24 1.49 9.92
CA ILE A 104 -2.99 1.83 10.61
C ILE A 104 -3.28 2.59 11.90
#